data_AF-A0A975GKT7-F1
#
_entry.id   AF-A0A975GKT7-F1
#
_cell.length_a   1.000
_cell.length_b   1.000
_cell.length_c   1.000
_cell.angle_alpha   90.00
_cell.angle_beta   90.00
_cell.angle_gamma   90.00
#
_symmetry.space_group_name_H-M   'P 1'
#
loop_
_entity.id
_entity.type
_entity.pdbx_description
1 polymer ?
#
loop_
_entity_poly.entity_id
_entity_poly.type
_entity_poly.pdbx_seq_one_letter_code
_entity_poly.pdbx_strand_id
1 'polypeptide(L)'
;MAGKLLFIYDACQSGSFLSRMLPPAGKDRILITSASAEEPAIFMNNGGLSFSFQFWSYIYKGSELDEAFYFASSMVKDRQTALLDADGDGIPNEKADNTLINRTVIGRGYIPASDMPNIQDVSHAQTLDGETSATIWAGPVIDTDGVARVWGVITPPGYNSDSADTPITVLPVTELGDSDGDGIYEGNYTAFDRQGVYKITVYAMDTKNVYSLPMQTNVIQTGGDPAPRGDLSGDWKTDLGDIIIALKVLAGMDNSGLLVWSDYTLSGIDVNEDGRVGSEELFYILKKVAEQK
;
A
#
# COMPACT_ATOMS: atom_id res chain seq x y z
N MET A 1 41.11 -1.40 -1.00
CA MET A 1 39.83 -1.99 -0.53
C MET A 1 38.79 -1.74 -1.61
N ALA A 2 38.09 -2.77 -2.08
CA ALA A 2 36.90 -2.55 -2.87
C ALA A 2 35.82 -1.98 -1.94
N GLY A 3 35.16 -0.89 -2.34
CA GLY A 3 34.05 -0.34 -1.56
C GLY A 3 32.84 -1.27 -1.62
N LYS A 4 32.02 -1.27 -0.55
CA LYS A 4 30.72 -1.93 -0.53
C LYS A 4 29.78 -1.17 -1.47
N LEU A 5 29.09 -1.86 -2.37
CA LEU A 5 28.11 -1.26 -3.28
C LEU A 5 26.73 -1.32 -2.63
N LEU A 6 26.06 -0.19 -2.49
CA LEU A 6 24.63 -0.12 -2.20
C LEU A 6 23.88 0.16 -3.51
N PHE A 7 22.94 -0.70 -3.87
CA PHE A 7 22.08 -0.55 -5.03
C PHE A 7 20.63 -0.48 -4.58
N ILE A 8 19.93 0.57 -4.98
CA ILE A 8 18.53 0.81 -4.63
C ILE A 8 17.75 0.94 -5.92
N TYR A 9 16.67 0.17 -6.05
CA TYR A 9 15.82 0.16 -7.23
C TYR A 9 14.36 0.43 -6.87
N ASP A 10 13.91 1.66 -7.13
CA ASP A 10 12.53 2.06 -6.92
C ASP A 10 11.74 2.01 -8.24
N ALA A 11 11.02 0.91 -8.45
CA ALA A 11 10.19 0.67 -9.63
C ALA A 11 9.18 -0.45 -9.39
N CYS A 12 8.13 -0.48 -10.21
CA CYS A 12 7.23 -1.63 -10.33
C CYS A 12 8.03 -2.92 -10.55
N GLN A 13 7.65 -4.00 -9.87
CA GLN A 13 8.29 -5.31 -10.00
C GLN A 13 9.81 -5.31 -9.76
N SER A 14 10.34 -4.31 -9.04
CA SER A 14 11.79 -4.16 -8.84
C SER A 14 12.42 -5.40 -8.18
N GLY A 15 11.67 -6.10 -7.32
CA GLY A 15 12.06 -7.37 -6.71
C GLY A 15 12.33 -8.52 -7.69
N SER A 16 11.82 -8.46 -8.92
CA SER A 16 12.11 -9.47 -9.96
C SER A 16 13.60 -9.53 -10.35
N PHE A 17 14.35 -8.47 -10.03
CA PHE A 17 15.79 -8.38 -10.30
C PHE A 17 16.66 -8.98 -9.18
N LEU A 18 16.09 -9.35 -8.04
CA LEU A 18 16.85 -9.78 -6.86
C LEU A 18 17.78 -10.96 -7.17
N SER A 19 17.23 -12.02 -7.77
CA SER A 19 18.00 -13.18 -8.23
C SER A 19 19.03 -12.88 -9.33
N ARG A 20 18.87 -11.78 -10.08
CA ARG A 20 19.77 -11.36 -11.17
C ARG A 20 20.85 -10.38 -10.71
N MET A 21 20.72 -9.86 -9.49
CA MET A 21 21.60 -8.86 -8.91
C MET A 21 22.41 -9.38 -7.73
N LEU A 22 22.62 -10.70 -7.64
CA LEU A 22 23.59 -11.27 -6.72
C LEU A 22 25.00 -10.72 -6.99
N PRO A 23 25.82 -10.49 -5.95
CA PRO A 23 27.17 -9.99 -6.16
C PRO A 23 28.06 -11.06 -6.84
N PRO A 24 29.01 -10.66 -7.71
CA PRO A 24 30.03 -11.57 -8.21
C PRO A 24 30.86 -12.17 -7.06
N ALA A 25 31.42 -13.36 -7.27
CA ALA A 25 32.25 -14.03 -6.26
C ALA A 25 33.34 -13.09 -5.68
N GLY A 26 33.39 -13.00 -4.35
CA GLY A 26 34.34 -12.16 -3.62
C GLY A 26 34.02 -10.65 -3.64
N LYS A 27 32.78 -10.27 -3.96
CA LYS A 27 32.25 -8.90 -3.86
C LYS A 27 31.04 -8.87 -2.93
N ASP A 28 30.80 -7.70 -2.36
CA ASP A 28 29.64 -7.43 -1.50
C ASP A 28 28.74 -6.40 -2.16
N ARG A 29 27.42 -6.63 -2.12
CA ARG A 29 26.39 -5.70 -2.56
C ARG A 29 25.26 -5.73 -1.55
N ILE A 30 24.80 -4.55 -1.13
CA ILE A 30 23.51 -4.38 -0.47
C ILE A 30 22.51 -4.00 -1.56
N LEU A 31 21.42 -4.72 -1.65
CA LEU A 31 20.35 -4.54 -2.61
C LEU A 31 19.05 -4.16 -1.88
N ILE A 32 18.42 -3.09 -2.33
CA ILE A 32 17.11 -2.65 -1.85
C ILE A 32 16.19 -2.49 -3.06
N THR A 33 15.01 -3.10 -3.03
CA THR A 33 13.94 -2.89 -4.03
C THR A 33 12.69 -2.36 -3.34
N SER A 34 11.93 -1.49 -4.02
CA SER A 34 10.75 -0.85 -3.42
C SER A 34 9.49 -1.71 -3.47
N ALA A 35 9.45 -2.70 -4.36
CA ALA A 35 8.33 -3.62 -4.56
C ALA A 35 8.84 -5.06 -4.75
N SER A 36 7.98 -6.06 -4.52
CA SER A 36 8.27 -7.45 -4.85
C SER A 36 8.14 -7.72 -6.36
N ALA A 37 8.34 -8.96 -6.80
CA ALA A 37 8.39 -9.32 -8.21
C ALA A 37 7.06 -9.17 -8.97
N GLU A 38 5.93 -9.13 -8.27
CA GLU A 38 4.58 -9.12 -8.86
C GLU A 38 3.73 -7.93 -8.36
N GLU A 39 4.37 -6.92 -7.78
CA GLU A 39 3.68 -5.76 -7.21
C GLU A 39 3.99 -4.47 -7.98
N PRO A 40 3.03 -3.53 -8.07
CA PRO A 40 3.29 -2.18 -8.54
C PRO A 40 4.15 -1.39 -7.54
N ALA A 41 4.66 -0.24 -7.98
CA ALA A 41 5.26 0.75 -7.09
C ALA A 41 4.34 1.97 -6.88
N ILE A 42 4.38 2.54 -5.69
CA ILE A 42 3.58 3.70 -5.27
C ILE A 42 4.35 4.99 -5.56
N PHE A 43 3.74 5.92 -6.29
CA PHE A 43 4.28 7.27 -6.54
C PHE A 43 3.24 8.38 -6.34
N MET A 44 2.29 8.15 -5.41
CA MET A 44 1.21 9.09 -5.11
C MET A 44 1.70 10.40 -4.47
N ASN A 45 0.84 11.43 -4.50
CA ASN A 45 1.11 12.76 -3.93
C ASN A 45 2.40 13.39 -4.51
N ASN A 46 2.53 13.40 -5.84
CA ASN A 46 3.73 13.84 -6.55
C ASN A 46 5.01 13.11 -6.09
N GLY A 47 4.89 11.82 -5.80
CA GLY A 47 5.99 10.99 -5.27
C GLY A 47 6.22 11.12 -3.76
N GLY A 48 5.51 12.02 -3.07
CA GLY A 48 5.63 12.20 -1.62
C GLY A 48 5.29 10.95 -0.81
N LEU A 49 4.51 10.00 -1.36
CA LEU A 49 4.20 8.72 -0.70
C LEU A 49 5.01 7.53 -1.28
N SER A 50 6.02 7.79 -2.11
CA SER A 50 6.86 6.73 -2.68
C SER A 50 7.87 6.19 -1.67
N PHE A 51 8.28 4.94 -1.86
CA PHE A 51 9.34 4.32 -1.07
C PHE A 51 10.61 5.19 -1.09
N SER A 52 11.07 5.61 -2.27
CA SER A 52 12.30 6.41 -2.38
C SER A 52 12.19 7.75 -1.67
N PHE A 53 11.08 8.47 -1.79
CA PHE A 53 10.91 9.72 -1.07
C PHE A 53 11.04 9.53 0.44
N GLN A 54 10.38 8.51 0.99
CA GLN A 54 10.41 8.21 2.41
C GLN A 54 11.80 7.75 2.88
N PHE A 55 12.42 6.85 2.12
CA PHE A 55 13.76 6.35 2.38
C PHE A 55 14.78 7.49 2.40
N TRP A 56 14.80 8.32 1.35
CA TRP A 56 15.75 9.43 1.25
C TRP A 56 15.49 10.54 2.26
N SER A 57 14.24 10.75 2.68
CA SER A 57 13.91 11.70 3.74
C SER A 57 14.52 11.27 5.08
N TYR A 58 14.50 9.97 5.38
CA TYR A 58 15.12 9.42 6.58
C TYR A 58 16.65 9.44 6.51
N ILE A 59 17.22 9.09 5.36
CA ILE A 59 18.66 9.24 5.13
C ILE A 59 19.09 10.72 5.27
N TYR A 60 18.31 11.65 4.73
CA TYR A 60 18.59 13.08 4.86
C TYR A 60 18.65 13.51 6.34
N LYS A 61 17.79 12.95 7.19
CA LYS A 61 17.77 13.16 8.65
C LYS A 61 18.95 12.51 9.39
N GLY A 62 19.80 11.75 8.70
CA GLY A 62 20.96 11.11 9.31
C GLY A 62 20.64 9.78 10.00
N SER A 63 19.49 9.17 9.72
CA SER A 63 19.19 7.81 10.16
C SER A 63 20.15 6.79 9.57
N GLU A 64 20.29 5.68 10.29
CA GLU A 64 20.97 4.49 9.79
C GLU A 64 20.14 3.83 8.67
N LEU A 65 20.81 3.02 7.84
CA LEU A 65 20.21 2.44 6.64
C LEU A 65 19.04 1.51 6.96
N ASP A 66 19.09 0.80 8.08
CA ASP A 66 18.01 -0.07 8.58
C ASP A 66 16.80 0.73 9.00
N GLU A 67 16.98 1.83 9.75
CA GLU A 67 15.89 2.72 10.13
C GLU A 67 15.20 3.33 8.91
N ALA A 68 15.98 3.82 7.95
CA ALA A 68 15.46 4.40 6.72
C ALA A 68 14.71 3.37 5.87
N PHE A 69 15.23 2.15 5.75
CA PHE A 69 14.55 1.05 5.07
C PHE A 69 13.26 0.66 5.78
N TYR A 70 13.31 0.42 7.10
CA TYR A 70 12.16 0.04 7.91
C TYR A 70 11.03 1.06 7.81
N PHE A 71 11.38 2.35 7.87
CA PHE A 71 10.39 3.40 7.74
C PHE A 71 9.77 3.40 6.35
N ALA A 72 10.58 3.45 5.30
CA ALA A 72 10.10 3.46 3.93
C ALA A 72 9.27 2.21 3.59
N SER A 73 9.66 1.03 4.06
CA SER A 73 8.89 -0.21 3.89
C SER A 73 7.56 -0.15 4.65
N SER A 74 7.54 0.44 5.86
CA SER A 74 6.32 0.59 6.67
C SER A 74 5.32 1.54 6.04
N MET A 75 5.77 2.58 5.33
CA MET A 75 4.93 3.56 4.64
C MET A 75 4.12 2.96 3.49
N VAL A 76 4.64 1.91 2.88
CA VAL A 76 4.14 1.36 1.60
C VAL A 76 3.56 -0.06 1.73
N LYS A 77 3.73 -0.70 2.90
CA LYS A 77 3.45 -2.12 3.19
C LYS A 77 2.06 -2.62 2.82
N ASP A 78 1.07 -1.74 2.73
CA ASP A 78 -0.31 -2.17 2.44
C ASP A 78 -0.56 -2.45 0.96
N ARG A 79 0.36 -2.02 0.08
CA ARG A 79 0.20 -2.10 -1.40
C ARG A 79 1.46 -2.54 -2.14
N GLN A 80 2.63 -2.46 -1.51
CA GLN A 80 3.87 -3.01 -2.06
C GLN A 80 4.76 -3.50 -0.92
N THR A 81 5.60 -4.47 -1.23
CA THR A 81 6.54 -5.09 -0.31
C THR A 81 7.96 -4.71 -0.72
N ALA A 82 8.62 -3.86 0.08
CA ALA A 82 10.03 -3.56 -0.12
C ALA A 82 10.92 -4.75 0.29
N LEU A 83 12.00 -4.98 -0.44
CA LEU A 83 12.93 -6.10 -0.22
C LEU A 83 14.34 -5.57 0.05
N LEU A 84 15.01 -6.14 1.05
CA LEU A 84 16.41 -5.88 1.40
C LEU A 84 17.17 -7.21 1.34
N ASP A 85 18.25 -7.27 0.56
CA ASP A 85 19.23 -8.36 0.56
C ASP A 85 20.61 -7.73 0.78
N ALA A 86 21.20 -7.95 1.97
CA ALA A 86 22.43 -7.30 2.40
C ALA A 86 23.64 -8.24 2.49
N ASP A 87 23.41 -9.56 2.48
CA ASP A 87 24.48 -10.57 2.42
C ASP A 87 24.67 -11.20 1.03
N GLY A 88 23.74 -10.93 0.10
CA GLY A 88 23.80 -11.39 -1.28
C GLY A 88 23.46 -12.86 -1.47
N ASP A 89 22.68 -13.46 -0.57
CA ASP A 89 22.23 -14.85 -0.67
C ASP A 89 20.96 -15.03 -1.53
N GLY A 90 20.29 -13.91 -1.86
CA GLY A 90 19.08 -13.89 -2.67
C GLY A 90 17.78 -14.12 -1.89
N ILE A 91 17.82 -14.15 -0.56
CA ILE A 91 16.69 -14.29 0.33
C ILE A 91 16.47 -12.95 1.04
N PRO A 92 15.46 -12.16 0.64
CA PRO A 92 15.31 -10.83 1.20
C PRO A 92 14.70 -10.82 2.60
N ASN A 93 14.95 -9.72 3.31
CA ASN A 93 14.34 -9.30 4.57
C ASN A 93 14.65 -10.24 5.74
N GLU A 94 15.77 -10.97 5.68
CA GLU A 94 16.21 -11.80 6.79
C GLU A 94 16.69 -10.94 7.97
N LYS A 95 16.72 -11.55 9.15
CA LYS A 95 17.35 -10.93 10.32
C LYS A 95 18.86 -10.70 10.08
N ALA A 96 19.49 -11.58 9.30
CA ALA A 96 20.88 -11.44 8.88
C ALA A 96 21.09 -10.15 8.08
N ASP A 97 20.20 -9.87 7.12
CA ASP A 97 20.28 -8.66 6.30
C ASP A 97 20.24 -7.39 7.14
N ASN A 98 19.24 -7.28 8.00
CA ASN A 98 19.05 -6.12 8.87
C ASN A 98 20.26 -5.91 9.78
N THR A 99 20.85 -6.99 10.30
CA THR A 99 22.04 -6.92 11.16
C THR A 99 23.26 -6.36 10.41
N LEU A 100 23.37 -6.59 9.10
CA LEU A 100 24.49 -6.11 8.29
C LEU A 100 24.42 -4.62 7.95
N ILE A 101 23.24 -4.01 8.07
CA ILE A 101 23.02 -2.61 7.73
C ILE A 101 22.73 -1.70 8.94
N ASN A 102 22.56 -2.27 10.14
CA ASN A 102 22.15 -1.57 11.38
C ASN A 102 23.06 -0.45 11.92
N ARG A 103 24.13 -0.12 11.21
CA ARG A 103 25.08 0.98 11.49
C ARG A 103 25.63 1.59 10.22
N THR A 104 25.04 1.26 9.08
CA THR A 104 25.44 1.80 7.79
C THR A 104 24.79 3.16 7.64
N VAL A 105 25.59 4.21 7.47
CA VAL A 105 25.08 5.57 7.28
C VAL A 105 25.41 6.02 5.86
N ILE A 106 24.41 6.56 5.17
CA ILE A 106 24.59 7.23 3.88
C ILE A 106 24.65 8.73 4.15
N GLY A 107 25.81 9.36 3.99
CA GLY A 107 25.92 10.81 4.14
C GLY A 107 27.28 11.29 4.60
N ARG A 108 27.38 12.59 4.91
CA ARG A 108 28.62 13.25 5.36
C ARG A 108 28.73 13.36 6.89
N GLY A 109 27.89 12.65 7.65
CA GLY A 109 27.90 12.66 9.12
C GLY A 109 27.21 13.88 9.76
N TYR A 110 26.31 14.55 9.05
CA TYR A 110 25.44 15.59 9.61
C TYR A 110 24.05 15.00 9.86
N ILE A 111 23.50 15.26 11.05
CA ILE A 111 22.15 14.87 11.47
C ILE A 111 21.33 16.17 11.55
N PRO A 112 20.43 16.45 10.59
CA PRO A 112 19.47 17.54 10.73
C PRO A 112 18.58 17.32 11.96
N ALA A 113 18.44 18.34 12.79
CA ALA A 113 17.42 18.38 13.83
C ALA A 113 16.08 18.77 13.20
N SER A 114 15.29 17.78 12.79
CA SER A 114 13.90 17.99 12.40
C SER A 114 13.07 16.93 13.07
N ASP A 115 12.09 17.37 13.85
CA ASP A 115 11.13 16.47 14.46
C ASP A 115 10.12 16.03 13.37
N MET A 116 9.66 14.79 13.46
CA MET A 116 8.66 14.27 12.55
C MET A 116 7.28 14.50 13.16
N PRO A 117 6.28 14.91 12.36
CA PRO A 117 4.93 14.99 12.88
C PRO A 117 4.46 13.61 13.33
N ASN A 118 3.86 13.55 14.51
CA ASN A 118 3.38 12.31 15.09
C ASN A 118 1.86 12.37 15.21
N ILE A 119 1.17 11.50 14.47
CA ILE A 119 -0.27 11.28 14.63
C ILE A 119 -0.45 10.29 15.78
N GLN A 120 -1.14 10.70 16.84
CA GLN A 120 -1.35 9.86 18.03
C GLN A 120 -2.56 8.93 17.87
N ASP A 121 -3.63 9.40 17.25
CA ASP A 121 -4.84 8.62 17.03
C ASP A 121 -5.59 9.06 15.77
N VAL A 122 -6.51 8.21 15.32
CA VAL A 122 -7.41 8.45 14.19
C VAL A 122 -8.83 8.04 14.54
N SER A 123 -9.81 8.53 13.78
CA SER A 123 -11.20 8.13 13.92
C SER A 123 -11.35 6.62 13.99
N HIS A 124 -12.11 6.12 14.97
CA HIS A 124 -12.43 4.69 15.05
C HIS A 124 -13.13 4.19 13.78
N ALA A 125 -13.14 2.87 13.59
CA ALA A 125 -13.83 2.27 12.46
C ALA A 125 -15.32 2.61 12.49
N GLN A 126 -15.87 3.00 11.34
CA GLN A 126 -17.27 3.40 11.19
C GLN A 126 -18.00 2.42 10.28
N THR A 127 -19.30 2.25 10.51
CA THR A 127 -20.19 1.46 9.63
C THR A 127 -21.28 2.37 9.10
N LEU A 128 -21.45 2.40 7.79
CA LEU A 128 -22.49 3.12 7.05
C LEU A 128 -23.45 2.09 6.44
N ASP A 129 -24.73 2.46 6.33
CA ASP A 129 -25.79 1.64 5.74
C ASP A 129 -26.50 2.42 4.62
N GLY A 130 -25.73 2.72 3.58
CA GLY A 130 -26.17 3.48 2.41
C GLY A 130 -25.87 4.98 2.48
N GLU A 131 -25.47 5.51 3.65
CA GLU A 131 -24.90 6.85 3.71
C GLU A 131 -23.57 6.91 2.97
N THR A 132 -23.36 7.89 2.11
CA THR A 132 -22.11 8.01 1.33
C THR A 132 -21.06 8.88 1.99
N SER A 133 -21.35 9.43 3.18
CA SER A 133 -20.48 10.38 3.87
C SER A 133 -20.11 9.96 5.28
N ALA A 134 -18.84 10.16 5.64
CA ALA A 134 -18.36 10.04 7.01
C ALA A 134 -17.26 11.05 7.32
N THR A 135 -17.26 11.52 8.56
CA THR A 135 -16.18 12.35 9.09
C THR A 135 -14.98 11.47 9.44
N ILE A 136 -13.82 11.86 8.93
CA ILE A 136 -12.53 11.27 9.28
C ILE A 136 -11.79 12.31 10.13
N TRP A 137 -11.14 11.86 11.18
CA TRP A 137 -10.30 12.72 12.01
C TRP A 137 -8.96 12.06 12.34
N ALA A 138 -7.97 12.89 12.61
CA ALA A 138 -6.66 12.48 13.11
C ALA A 138 -6.14 13.49 14.12
N GLY A 139 -5.72 13.01 15.28
CA GLY A 139 -5.25 13.88 16.35
C GLY A 139 -5.08 13.16 17.69
N PRO A 140 -4.38 13.77 18.64
CA PRO A 140 -3.57 14.97 18.47
C PRO A 140 -2.40 14.74 17.50
N VAL A 141 -2.15 15.70 16.59
CA VAL A 141 -0.96 15.68 15.74
C VAL A 141 0.10 16.56 16.37
N ILE A 142 1.21 15.96 16.81
CA ILE A 142 2.26 16.64 17.56
C ILE A 142 3.48 16.85 16.67
N ASP A 143 3.91 18.09 16.53
CA ASP A 143 5.12 18.46 15.83
C ASP A 143 5.68 19.79 16.37
N THR A 144 7.01 19.90 16.51
CA THR A 144 7.67 21.12 17.03
C THR A 144 7.95 22.16 15.95
N ASP A 145 8.02 21.74 14.69
CA ASP A 145 8.21 22.57 13.50
C ASP A 145 6.89 23.06 12.88
N GLY A 146 5.76 22.57 13.41
CA GLY A 146 4.41 22.93 13.03
C GLY A 146 3.87 22.04 11.90
N VAL A 147 2.58 21.71 11.98
CA VAL A 147 1.91 20.87 10.99
C VAL A 147 1.44 21.74 9.81
N ALA A 148 1.88 21.41 8.60
CA ALA A 148 1.49 22.11 7.38
C ALA A 148 0.27 21.50 6.69
N ARG A 149 0.10 20.18 6.77
CA ARG A 149 -1.00 19.46 6.10
C ARG A 149 -1.31 18.15 6.80
N VAL A 150 -2.59 17.81 6.91
CA VAL A 150 -3.06 16.48 7.32
C VAL A 150 -4.13 16.03 6.33
N TRP A 151 -4.05 14.80 5.84
CA TRP A 151 -4.98 14.28 4.84
C TRP A 151 -5.13 12.76 4.93
N GLY A 152 -6.31 12.27 4.55
CA GLY A 152 -6.59 10.85 4.41
C GLY A 152 -6.55 10.43 2.94
N VAL A 153 -5.75 9.42 2.62
CA VAL A 153 -5.81 8.70 1.32
C VAL A 153 -6.85 7.60 1.44
N ILE A 154 -7.87 7.64 0.59
CA ILE A 154 -8.98 6.71 0.59
C ILE A 154 -8.71 5.59 -0.41
N THR A 155 -8.79 4.35 0.06
CA THR A 155 -8.73 3.15 -0.79
C THR A 155 -10.13 2.58 -0.86
N PRO A 156 -10.82 2.70 -2.01
CA PRO A 156 -12.10 2.05 -2.19
C PRO A 156 -12.01 0.54 -2.02
N PRO A 157 -13.11 -0.13 -1.63
CA PRO A 157 -13.19 -1.58 -1.71
C PRO A 157 -12.90 -2.01 -3.15
N GLY A 158 -12.19 -3.12 -3.29
CA GLY A 158 -11.82 -3.66 -4.60
C GLY A 158 -10.95 -2.75 -5.48
N TYR A 159 -10.21 -1.82 -4.89
CA TYR A 159 -9.19 -1.10 -5.64
C TYR A 159 -7.97 -2.00 -5.83
N ASN A 160 -7.74 -2.44 -7.07
CA ASN A 160 -6.50 -3.07 -7.52
C ASN A 160 -5.81 -2.14 -8.52
N SER A 161 -4.48 -2.08 -8.50
CA SER A 161 -3.74 -1.47 -9.61
C SER A 161 -4.05 -2.25 -10.89
N ASP A 162 -4.47 -1.57 -11.97
CA ASP A 162 -4.88 -2.22 -13.23
C ASP A 162 -3.83 -3.22 -13.77
N SER A 163 -2.56 -3.07 -13.39
CA SER A 163 -1.48 -4.02 -13.63
C SER A 163 -0.31 -3.77 -12.66
N ALA A 164 0.44 -4.82 -12.32
CA ALA A 164 1.71 -4.70 -11.59
C ALA A 164 2.76 -3.86 -12.33
N ASP A 165 2.62 -3.65 -13.65
CA ASP A 165 3.49 -2.76 -14.43
C ASP A 165 3.14 -1.27 -14.24
N THR A 166 1.93 -0.98 -13.74
CA THR A 166 1.42 0.39 -13.68
C THR A 166 1.57 0.94 -12.26
N PRO A 167 2.34 2.03 -12.07
CA PRO A 167 2.50 2.61 -10.76
C PRO A 167 1.19 3.21 -10.24
N ILE A 168 0.97 3.10 -8.93
CA ILE A 168 -0.16 3.76 -8.28
C ILE A 168 0.18 5.23 -8.11
N THR A 169 -0.50 6.08 -8.87
CA THR A 169 -0.24 7.53 -8.92
C THR A 169 -1.38 8.37 -8.37
N VAL A 170 -2.61 7.86 -8.35
CA VAL A 170 -3.80 8.61 -7.92
C VAL A 170 -4.73 7.71 -7.10
N LEU A 171 -5.09 8.20 -5.91
CA LEU A 171 -6.21 7.74 -5.09
C LEU A 171 -7.00 8.96 -4.60
N PRO A 172 -8.30 8.82 -4.28
CA PRO A 172 -9.06 9.90 -3.66
C PRO A 172 -8.41 10.33 -2.34
N VAL A 173 -8.42 11.64 -2.09
CA VAL A 173 -7.87 12.25 -0.88
C VAL A 173 -8.94 13.12 -0.23
N THR A 174 -9.01 13.09 1.10
CA THR A 174 -9.75 14.06 1.90
C THR A 174 -8.76 14.89 2.71
N GLU A 175 -8.84 16.22 2.61
CA GLU A 175 -8.06 17.10 3.48
C GLU A 175 -8.70 17.12 4.88
N LEU A 176 -7.86 17.14 5.91
CA LEU A 176 -8.26 17.26 7.30
C LEU A 176 -7.75 18.61 7.84
N GLY A 177 -8.65 19.42 8.40
CA GLY A 177 -8.34 20.75 8.92
C GLY A 177 -8.58 20.85 10.42
N ASP A 178 -7.75 21.64 11.09
CA ASP A 178 -7.87 21.99 12.51
C ASP A 178 -8.36 23.44 12.61
N SER A 179 -9.68 23.63 12.69
CA SER A 179 -10.29 24.97 12.63
C SER A 179 -10.34 25.67 13.98
N ASP A 180 -10.33 24.93 15.07
CA ASP A 180 -10.41 25.43 16.44
C ASP A 180 -9.04 25.42 17.16
N GLY A 181 -8.03 24.82 16.55
CA GLY A 181 -6.64 24.85 17.01
C GLY A 181 -6.37 23.88 18.16
N ASP A 182 -7.15 22.82 18.29
CA ASP A 182 -7.02 21.84 19.37
C ASP A 182 -6.04 20.70 19.05
N GLY A 183 -5.49 20.69 17.83
CA GLY A 183 -4.57 19.67 17.33
C GLY A 183 -5.24 18.43 16.74
N ILE A 184 -6.58 18.42 16.64
CA ILE A 184 -7.39 17.41 15.97
C ILE A 184 -7.81 17.95 14.60
N TYR A 185 -7.43 17.21 13.57
CA TYR A 185 -7.69 17.56 12.19
C TYR A 185 -8.87 16.73 11.68
N GLU A 186 -9.90 17.39 11.16
CA GLU A 186 -11.14 16.75 10.71
C GLU A 186 -11.48 17.07 9.25
N GLY A 187 -12.15 16.14 8.58
CA GLY A 187 -12.65 16.33 7.22
C GLY A 187 -13.75 15.34 6.89
N ASN A 188 -14.65 15.73 5.99
CA ASN A 188 -15.77 14.90 5.56
C ASN A 188 -15.53 14.36 4.15
N TYR A 189 -15.47 13.04 4.00
CA TYR A 189 -15.43 12.39 2.69
C TYR A 189 -16.84 11.91 2.32
N THR A 190 -17.24 12.06 1.05
CA THR A 190 -18.65 11.93 0.61
C THR A 190 -18.89 10.91 -0.50
N ALA A 191 -17.88 10.12 -0.84
CA ALA A 191 -17.94 9.12 -1.92
C ALA A 191 -17.70 7.69 -1.39
N PHE A 192 -18.36 7.35 -0.27
CA PHE A 192 -18.46 5.97 0.24
C PHE A 192 -19.61 5.21 -0.46
N ASP A 193 -19.61 5.23 -1.79
CA ASP A 193 -20.74 4.77 -2.61
C ASP A 193 -20.79 3.25 -2.78
N ARG A 194 -19.67 2.55 -2.57
CA ARG A 194 -19.51 1.12 -2.83
C ARG A 194 -19.64 0.30 -1.57
N GLN A 195 -20.39 -0.80 -1.62
CA GLN A 195 -20.40 -1.77 -0.53
C GLN A 195 -19.00 -2.36 -0.32
N GLY A 196 -18.59 -2.50 0.95
CA GLY A 196 -17.31 -3.09 1.34
C GLY A 196 -16.50 -2.21 2.28
N VAL A 197 -15.23 -2.58 2.47
CA VAL A 197 -14.32 -1.89 3.39
C VAL A 197 -13.46 -0.87 2.64
N TYR A 198 -13.66 0.41 2.97
CA TYR A 198 -12.75 1.48 2.59
C TYR A 198 -11.60 1.55 3.60
N LYS A 199 -10.36 1.42 3.11
CA LYS A 199 -9.16 1.64 3.94
C LYS A 199 -8.73 3.08 3.81
N ILE A 200 -8.68 3.80 4.93
CA ILE A 200 -8.21 5.18 5.00
C ILE A 200 -6.82 5.19 5.64
N THR A 201 -5.83 5.68 4.90
CA THR A 201 -4.47 5.91 5.43
C THR A 201 -4.28 7.40 5.64
N VAL A 202 -4.10 7.81 6.88
CA VAL A 202 -3.94 9.22 7.25
C VAL A 202 -2.47 9.57 7.39
N TYR A 203 -2.08 10.69 6.79
CA TYR A 203 -0.73 11.23 6.80
C TYR A 203 -0.75 12.67 7.32
N ALA A 204 0.34 13.07 7.96
CA ALA A 204 0.64 14.46 8.30
C ALA A 204 1.98 14.87 7.69
N MET A 205 2.10 16.15 7.36
CA MET A 205 3.33 16.76 6.85
C MET A 205 3.59 18.06 7.60
N ASP A 206 4.83 18.27 8.05
CA ASP A 206 5.25 19.50 8.73
C ASP A 206 5.57 20.64 7.74
N THR A 207 5.93 21.81 8.26
CA THR A 207 6.34 22.98 7.46
C THR A 207 7.68 22.81 6.72
N LYS A 208 8.43 21.75 7.00
CA LYS A 208 9.71 21.39 6.37
C LYS A 208 9.57 20.26 5.34
N ASN A 209 8.35 19.84 5.01
CA ASN A 209 8.02 18.73 4.10
C ASN A 209 8.43 17.33 4.62
N VAL A 210 8.44 17.16 5.93
CA VAL A 210 8.66 15.87 6.60
C VAL A 210 7.31 15.22 6.86
N TYR A 211 7.19 13.94 6.52
CA TYR A 211 5.96 13.17 6.62
C TYR A 211 5.94 12.36 7.92
N SER A 212 4.76 12.19 8.51
CA SER A 212 4.53 11.31 9.66
C SER A 212 4.57 9.84 9.26
N LEU A 213 4.67 8.96 10.26
CA LEU A 213 4.16 7.60 10.09
C LEU A 213 2.65 7.66 9.81
N PRO A 214 2.13 6.84 8.89
CA PRO A 214 0.71 6.77 8.64
C PRO A 214 0.01 6.05 9.77
N MET A 215 -1.21 6.51 10.04
CA MET A 215 -2.19 5.76 10.80
C MET A 215 -3.31 5.31 9.88
N GLN A 216 -4.00 4.24 10.27
CA GLN A 216 -5.07 3.66 9.46
C GLN A 216 -6.35 3.58 10.25
N THR A 217 -7.45 3.81 9.52
CA THR A 217 -8.80 3.49 9.96
C THR A 217 -9.59 2.97 8.77
N ASN A 218 -10.79 2.46 9.04
CA ASN A 218 -11.66 1.89 8.02
C ASN A 218 -13.07 2.44 8.13
N VAL A 219 -13.73 2.57 6.98
CA VAL A 219 -15.18 2.77 6.88
C VAL A 219 -15.77 1.56 6.18
N ILE A 220 -16.74 0.92 6.81
CA ILE A 220 -17.45 -0.25 6.30
C ILE A 220 -18.78 0.23 5.74
N GLN A 221 -19.00 0.05 4.45
CA GLN A 221 -20.27 0.38 3.79
C GLN A 221 -21.07 -0.90 3.57
N THR A 222 -22.28 -1.00 4.14
CA THR A 222 -23.17 -2.16 3.99
C THR A 222 -24.33 -1.93 3.02
N GLY A 223 -24.70 -0.67 2.76
CA GLY A 223 -25.84 -0.30 1.91
C GLY A 223 -25.48 0.41 0.60
N GLY A 224 -24.20 0.42 0.22
CA GLY A 224 -23.72 0.98 -1.04
C GLY A 224 -24.00 0.08 -2.25
N ASP A 225 -23.53 0.49 -3.42
CA ASP A 225 -23.59 -0.32 -4.64
C ASP A 225 -22.85 -1.65 -4.39
N PRO A 226 -23.46 -2.82 -4.64
CA PRO A 226 -22.77 -4.10 -4.49
C PRO A 226 -21.74 -4.31 -5.60
N ALA A 227 -20.75 -5.17 -5.33
CA ALA A 227 -19.79 -5.56 -6.36
C ALA A 227 -20.50 -6.25 -7.54
N PRO A 228 -19.99 -6.12 -8.78
CA PRO A 228 -20.55 -6.83 -9.92
C PRO A 228 -20.54 -8.35 -9.68
N ARG A 229 -21.66 -9.03 -9.97
CA ARG A 229 -21.70 -10.50 -9.87
C ARG A 229 -20.60 -11.10 -10.75
N GLY A 230 -19.89 -12.11 -10.27
CA GLY A 230 -18.79 -12.74 -10.99
C GLY A 230 -17.46 -11.96 -11.02
N ASP A 231 -17.34 -10.81 -10.35
CA ASP A 231 -16.05 -10.14 -10.12
C ASP A 231 -15.24 -10.90 -9.04
N LEU A 232 -14.52 -11.94 -9.45
CA LEU A 232 -13.73 -12.77 -8.55
C LEU A 232 -12.39 -12.13 -8.18
N SER A 233 -11.88 -11.23 -9.02
CA SER A 233 -10.64 -10.49 -8.79
C SER A 233 -10.79 -9.37 -7.78
N GLY A 234 -12.04 -8.91 -7.63
CA GLY A 234 -12.42 -7.79 -6.81
C GLY A 234 -11.95 -6.46 -7.36
N ASP A 235 -11.85 -6.28 -8.67
CA ASP A 235 -11.42 -5.04 -9.31
C ASP A 235 -12.58 -4.15 -9.77
N TRP A 236 -13.82 -4.51 -9.39
CA TRP A 236 -15.09 -3.92 -9.80
C TRP A 236 -15.44 -4.12 -11.27
N LYS A 237 -14.87 -5.14 -11.92
CA LYS A 237 -15.19 -5.53 -13.29
C LYS A 237 -15.52 -7.02 -13.33
N THR A 238 -16.30 -7.41 -14.34
CA THR A 238 -16.55 -8.82 -14.64
C THR A 238 -15.98 -9.10 -16.02
N ASP A 239 -14.77 -9.63 -16.07
CA ASP A 239 -13.97 -9.77 -17.29
C ASP A 239 -13.11 -11.04 -17.35
N LEU A 240 -12.10 -11.04 -18.24
CA LEU A 240 -11.20 -12.18 -18.44
C LEU A 240 -10.31 -12.48 -17.23
N GLY A 241 -10.01 -11.47 -16.39
CA GLY A 241 -9.27 -11.65 -15.14
C GLY A 241 -10.01 -12.60 -14.19
N ASP A 242 -11.32 -12.46 -14.07
CA ASP A 242 -12.15 -13.32 -13.23
C ASP A 242 -12.23 -14.75 -13.76
N ILE A 243 -12.20 -14.93 -15.09
CA ILE A 243 -12.14 -16.27 -15.71
C ILE A 243 -10.86 -17.00 -15.30
N ILE A 244 -9.72 -16.31 -15.27
CA ILE A 244 -8.45 -16.91 -14.87
C ILE A 244 -8.53 -17.39 -13.42
N ILE A 245 -9.15 -16.61 -12.54
CA ILE A 245 -9.34 -16.96 -11.12
C ILE A 245 -10.23 -18.19 -10.99
N ALA A 246 -11.41 -18.18 -11.62
CA ALA A 246 -12.32 -19.32 -11.60
C ALA A 246 -11.64 -20.61 -12.11
N LEU A 247 -10.85 -20.53 -13.19
CA LEU A 247 -10.13 -21.66 -13.73
C LEU A 247 -9.01 -22.17 -12.81
N LYS A 248 -8.25 -21.28 -12.17
CA LYS A 248 -7.23 -21.68 -11.18
C LYS A 248 -7.86 -22.43 -10.00
N VAL A 249 -8.99 -21.94 -9.49
CA VAL A 249 -9.76 -22.60 -8.44
C VAL A 249 -10.22 -23.99 -8.89
N LEU A 250 -10.86 -24.09 -10.05
CA LEU A 250 -11.37 -25.37 -10.58
C LEU A 250 -10.26 -26.37 -10.91
N ALA A 251 -9.07 -25.88 -11.30
CA ALA A 251 -7.89 -26.69 -11.56
C ALA A 251 -7.15 -27.13 -10.29
N GLY A 252 -7.57 -26.67 -9.10
CA GLY A 252 -6.89 -26.95 -7.83
C GLY A 252 -5.49 -26.33 -7.75
N MET A 253 -5.27 -25.23 -8.48
CA MET A 253 -4.01 -24.48 -8.42
C MET A 253 -3.93 -23.68 -7.11
N ASP A 254 -2.71 -23.29 -6.74
CA ASP A 254 -2.50 -22.41 -5.59
C ASP A 254 -3.19 -21.05 -5.83
N ASN A 255 -4.08 -20.69 -4.91
CA ASN A 255 -4.89 -19.48 -4.94
C ASN A 255 -4.52 -18.54 -3.78
N SER A 256 -3.42 -18.80 -3.06
CA SER A 256 -2.97 -18.00 -1.92
C SER A 256 -2.65 -16.53 -2.26
N GLY A 257 -2.45 -16.21 -3.54
CA GLY A 257 -2.30 -14.84 -4.06
C GLY A 257 -3.56 -14.25 -4.72
N LEU A 258 -4.68 -14.98 -4.75
CA LEU A 258 -5.94 -14.48 -5.28
C LEU A 258 -6.75 -13.91 -4.11
N LEU A 259 -7.21 -12.67 -4.22
CA LEU A 259 -8.09 -12.03 -3.24
C LEU A 259 -9.46 -12.73 -3.25
N VAL A 260 -9.57 -13.90 -2.62
CA VAL A 260 -10.88 -14.48 -2.32
C VAL A 260 -11.45 -13.64 -1.19
N TRP A 261 -12.35 -12.72 -1.55
CA TRP A 261 -13.05 -11.80 -0.66
C TRP A 261 -13.38 -12.49 0.67
N SER A 262 -12.91 -11.92 1.79
CA SER A 262 -13.23 -12.43 3.14
C SER A 262 -14.75 -12.44 3.42
N ASP A 263 -15.49 -11.69 2.61
CA ASP A 263 -16.93 -11.47 2.58
C ASP A 263 -17.56 -11.99 1.26
N TYR A 264 -16.96 -12.98 0.58
CA TYR A 264 -17.46 -13.55 -0.69
C TYR A 264 -18.97 -13.87 -0.71
N THR A 265 -19.51 -14.34 0.43
CA THR A 265 -20.94 -14.67 0.56
C THR A 265 -21.85 -13.45 0.72
N LEU A 266 -21.29 -12.27 1.03
CA LEU A 266 -22.01 -11.02 1.27
C LEU A 266 -21.71 -9.94 0.21
N SER A 267 -20.70 -10.16 -0.63
CA SER A 267 -20.24 -9.20 -1.64
C SER A 267 -21.14 -9.09 -2.86
N GLY A 268 -22.07 -10.05 -3.05
CA GLY A 268 -22.90 -10.17 -4.26
C GLY A 268 -22.18 -10.79 -5.45
N ILE A 269 -20.91 -11.19 -5.27
CA ILE A 269 -20.06 -11.81 -6.31
C ILE A 269 -20.54 -13.22 -6.63
N ASP A 270 -20.89 -13.98 -5.59
CA ASP A 270 -21.42 -15.34 -5.67
C ASP A 270 -22.68 -15.38 -6.55
N VAL A 271 -22.58 -16.08 -7.67
CA VAL A 271 -23.61 -16.03 -8.71
C VAL A 271 -24.78 -16.92 -8.32
N ASN A 272 -24.52 -18.05 -7.66
CA ASN A 272 -25.51 -19.06 -7.31
C ASN A 272 -25.80 -19.16 -5.80
N GLU A 273 -25.12 -18.35 -4.98
CA GLU A 273 -25.27 -18.27 -3.52
C GLU A 273 -24.87 -19.58 -2.80
N ASP A 274 -23.94 -20.36 -3.38
CA ASP A 274 -23.43 -21.61 -2.80
C ASP A 274 -22.22 -21.42 -1.86
N GLY A 275 -21.72 -20.19 -1.77
CA GLY A 275 -20.60 -19.76 -0.95
C GLY A 275 -19.24 -20.26 -1.44
N ARG A 276 -19.13 -20.68 -2.71
CA ARG A 276 -17.90 -21.18 -3.32
C ARG A 276 -17.71 -20.60 -4.71
N VAL A 277 -16.47 -20.60 -5.16
CA VAL A 277 -16.15 -20.35 -6.56
C VAL A 277 -16.18 -21.68 -7.30
N GLY A 278 -17.03 -21.78 -8.31
CA GLY A 278 -17.28 -23.00 -9.07
C GLY A 278 -17.49 -22.78 -10.56
N SER A 279 -18.05 -23.80 -11.22
CA SER A 279 -18.35 -23.75 -12.64
C SER A 279 -19.45 -22.72 -12.97
N GLU A 280 -20.35 -22.44 -12.01
CA GLU A 280 -21.44 -21.48 -12.20
C GLU A 280 -20.89 -20.05 -12.36
N GLU A 281 -19.93 -19.64 -11.53
CA GLU A 281 -19.23 -18.36 -11.67
C GLU A 281 -18.52 -18.30 -13.03
N LEU A 282 -17.77 -19.35 -13.39
CA LEU A 282 -17.06 -19.41 -14.68
C LEU A 282 -18.01 -19.24 -15.87
N PHE A 283 -19.14 -19.95 -15.88
CA PHE A 283 -20.13 -19.84 -16.96
C PHE A 283 -20.76 -18.45 -17.03
N TYR A 284 -21.10 -17.87 -15.88
CA TYR A 284 -21.66 -16.54 -15.81
C TYR A 284 -20.69 -15.49 -16.37
N ILE A 285 -19.42 -15.52 -15.95
CA ILE A 285 -18.40 -14.58 -16.39
C ILE A 285 -18.16 -14.73 -17.90
N LEU A 286 -18.01 -15.97 -18.40
CA LEU A 286 -17.86 -16.23 -19.84
C LEU A 286 -19.01 -15.65 -20.67
N LYS A 287 -20.24 -15.78 -20.18
CA LYS A 287 -21.41 -15.18 -20.83
C LYS A 287 -21.33 -13.65 -20.83
N LYS A 288 -20.97 -13.04 -19.70
CA LYS A 288 -20.82 -11.59 -19.59
C LYS A 288 -19.74 -11.04 -20.51
N VAL A 289 -18.57 -11.68 -20.56
CA VAL A 289 -17.48 -11.30 -21.47
C VAL A 289 -17.91 -11.46 -22.93
N ALA A 290 -18.64 -12.52 -23.29
CA ALA A 290 -19.13 -12.71 -24.66
C ALA A 290 -20.18 -11.68 -25.10
N GLU A 291 -20.89 -11.05 -24.16
CA GLU A 291 -21.89 -9.99 -24.40
C GLU A 291 -21.26 -8.60 -24.55
N GLN A 292 -20.02 -8.40 -24.08
CA GLN A 292 -19.25 -7.17 -24.25
C GLN A 292 -18.64 -7.14 -25.67
N LYS A 293 -19.32 -6.46 -26.60
CA LYS A 293 -18.83 -6.21 -27.97
C LYS A 293 -18.16 -4.85 -28.10
#